data_AF-D3S2F4-F1
#
_entry.id   AF-D3S2F4-F1
#
_cell.length_a   1.000
_cell.length_b   1.000
_cell.length_c   1.000
_cell.angle_alpha   90.00
_cell.angle_beta   90.00
_cell.angle_gamma   90.00
#
_symmetry.space_group_name_H-M   'P 1'
#
loop_
_entity.id
_entity.type
_entity.pdbx_description
1 polymer ?
#
loop_
_entity_poly.entity_id
_entity_poly.type
_entity_poly.pdbx_seq_one_letter_code
_entity_poly.pdbx_strand_id
1 'polypeptide(L)'
;MARTKKVKMAGRFGPRYGLRIRRAVVEIEVQQRRKYVCRRCGKRAVKRVGTAIWECKSCGYKFAGGTYIPETSARKIVEQAISRRE
;
A
#
# COMPACT_ATOMS: atom_id res chain seq x y z
N MET A 1 -21.97 -7.30 10.13
CA MET A 1 -21.35 -8.40 10.90
C MET A 1 -19.94 -8.67 10.41
N ALA A 2 -18.96 -8.76 11.31
CA ALA A 2 -17.59 -9.14 10.93
C ALA A 2 -17.55 -10.66 10.64
N ARG A 3 -17.20 -11.05 9.40
CA ARG A 3 -17.19 -12.46 8.96
C ARG A 3 -16.12 -13.31 9.67
N THR A 4 -15.10 -12.70 10.25
CA THR A 4 -13.96 -13.41 10.87
C THR A 4 -13.50 -12.70 12.14
N LYS A 5 -13.16 -13.45 13.20
CA LYS A 5 -12.71 -12.88 14.48
C LYS A 5 -11.28 -12.31 14.45
N LYS A 6 -10.32 -13.03 13.84
CA LYS A 6 -8.87 -12.68 13.89
C LYS A 6 -8.16 -12.64 12.54
N VAL A 7 -8.58 -13.49 11.59
CA VAL A 7 -7.80 -13.78 10.37
C VAL A 7 -7.90 -12.71 9.27
N LYS A 8 -8.85 -11.77 9.36
CA LYS A 8 -9.07 -10.70 8.39
C LYS A 8 -9.08 -11.25 6.94
N MET A 9 -8.36 -10.61 6.02
CA MET A 9 -8.29 -10.98 4.60
C MET A 9 -7.62 -12.34 4.36
N ALA A 10 -6.77 -12.81 5.28
CA ALA A 10 -6.15 -14.13 5.20
C ALA A 10 -7.14 -15.28 5.46
N GLY A 11 -8.40 -14.99 5.80
CA GLY A 11 -9.47 -15.98 5.79
C GLY A 11 -9.61 -16.71 4.44
N ARG A 12 -9.25 -16.06 3.32
CA ARG A 12 -9.25 -16.68 1.98
C ARG A 12 -8.36 -17.92 1.85
N PHE A 13 -7.36 -18.06 2.72
CA PHE A 13 -6.43 -19.18 2.68
C PHE A 13 -6.97 -20.41 3.41
N GLY A 14 -8.03 -20.28 4.22
CA GLY A 14 -8.55 -21.37 5.04
C GLY A 14 -7.49 -21.88 6.02
N PRO A 15 -7.36 -23.21 6.21
CA PRO A 15 -6.38 -23.80 7.14
C PRO A 15 -4.92 -23.80 6.62
N ARG A 16 -4.68 -23.39 5.37
CA ARG A 16 -3.38 -23.53 4.69
C ARG A 16 -2.33 -22.49 5.13
N TYR A 17 -1.05 -22.80 4.84
CA TYR A 17 0.14 -21.92 4.94
C TYR A 17 0.58 -21.48 6.35
N GLY A 18 -0.07 -21.96 7.43
CA GLY A 18 0.35 -21.67 8.81
C GLY A 18 0.05 -20.23 9.28
N LEU A 19 0.26 -19.96 10.57
CA LEU A 19 -0.15 -18.68 11.20
C LEU A 19 0.79 -17.52 10.88
N ARG A 20 2.11 -17.72 10.97
CA ARG A 20 3.12 -16.64 10.83
C ARG A 20 3.07 -16.02 9.43
N ILE A 21 3.05 -16.86 8.40
CA ILE A 21 2.98 -16.43 7.00
C ILE A 21 1.68 -15.67 6.75
N ARG A 22 0.54 -16.18 7.23
CA ARG A 22 -0.75 -15.48 7.08
C ARG A 22 -0.77 -14.12 7.78
N ARG A 23 -0.15 -13.96 8.95
CA ARG A 23 -0.05 -12.66 9.63
C ARG A 23 0.78 -11.66 8.82
N ALA A 24 1.95 -12.06 8.33
CA ALA A 24 2.80 -11.22 7.50
C ALA A 24 2.07 -10.76 6.21
N VAL A 25 1.35 -11.67 5.55
CA VAL A 25 0.56 -11.34 4.36
C VAL A 25 -0.55 -10.34 4.69
N VAL A 26 -1.23 -10.48 5.84
CA VAL A 26 -2.27 -9.52 6.26
C VAL A 26 -1.67 -8.13 6.47
N GLU A 27 -0.52 -8.01 7.12
CA GLU A 27 0.14 -6.72 7.34
C GLU A 27 0.45 -6.01 6.01
N ILE A 28 1.00 -6.76 5.04
CA ILE A 28 1.30 -6.26 3.70
C ILE A 28 0.02 -5.87 2.95
N GLU A 29 -1.00 -6.74 2.94
CA GLU A 29 -2.24 -6.50 2.23
C GLU A 29 -3.04 -5.32 2.80
N VAL A 30 -3.02 -5.13 4.13
CA VAL A 30 -3.68 -3.99 4.79
C VAL A 30 -3.10 -2.68 4.29
N GLN A 31 -1.78 -2.59 4.18
CA GLN A 31 -1.12 -1.41 3.63
C GLN A 31 -1.43 -1.26 2.14
N GLN A 32 -1.26 -2.32 1.35
CA GLN A 32 -1.47 -2.30 -0.09
C GLN A 32 -2.89 -1.88 -0.50
N ARG A 33 -3.93 -2.34 0.22
CA ARG A 33 -5.33 -2.03 -0.11
C ARG A 33 -5.82 -0.71 0.49
N ARG A 34 -5.03 -0.07 1.36
CA ARG A 34 -5.37 1.24 1.93
C ARG A 34 -5.45 2.29 0.82
N LYS A 35 -6.40 3.22 0.94
CA LYS A 35 -6.44 4.42 0.08
C LYS A 35 -5.47 5.46 0.62
N TYR A 36 -4.61 5.97 -0.24
CA TYR A 36 -3.62 6.99 0.11
C TYR A 36 -4.04 8.38 -0.39
N VAL A 37 -3.44 9.41 0.20
CA VAL A 37 -3.64 10.81 -0.18
C VAL A 37 -2.86 11.09 -1.46
N CYS A 38 -3.51 11.70 -2.44
CA CYS A 38 -2.86 12.10 -3.68
C CYS A 38 -2.07 13.40 -3.49
N ARG A 39 -0.78 13.42 -3.85
CA ARG A 39 0.05 14.63 -3.84
C ARG A 39 -0.45 15.72 -4.80
N ARG A 40 -1.17 15.35 -5.87
CA ARG A 40 -1.66 16.30 -6.89
C ARG A 40 -2.98 16.97 -6.50
N CYS A 41 -3.97 16.21 -6.03
CA CYS A 41 -5.32 16.73 -5.78
C CYS A 41 -5.77 16.68 -4.31
N GLY A 42 -4.91 16.27 -3.38
CA GLY A 42 -5.18 16.21 -1.93
C GLY A 42 -6.21 15.16 -1.48
N LYS A 43 -6.97 14.55 -2.40
CA LYS A 43 -8.00 13.55 -2.09
C LYS A 43 -7.40 12.20 -1.72
N ARG A 44 -8.02 11.49 -0.76
CA ARG A 44 -7.66 10.12 -0.36
C ARG A 44 -8.23 9.07 -1.34
N ALA A 45 -7.77 9.13 -2.59
CA ALA A 45 -8.29 8.32 -3.70
C ALA A 45 -7.22 7.49 -4.45
N VAL A 46 -5.97 7.49 -3.95
CA VAL A 46 -4.89 6.71 -4.56
C VAL A 46 -5.05 5.23 -4.25
N LYS A 47 -4.97 4.39 -5.28
CA LYS A 47 -5.08 2.93 -5.22
C LYS A 47 -4.00 2.30 -6.10
N ARG A 48 -3.51 1.11 -5.73
CA ARG A 48 -2.61 0.30 -6.55
C ARG A 48 -3.35 -0.24 -7.77
N VAL A 49 -2.75 -0.09 -8.95
CA VAL A 49 -3.24 -0.64 -10.23
C VAL A 49 -2.43 -1.86 -10.63
N GLY A 50 -1.11 -1.76 -10.53
CA GLY A 50 -0.17 -2.84 -10.88
C GLY A 50 0.98 -2.93 -9.89
N THR A 51 2.00 -3.72 -10.19
CA THR A 51 3.24 -3.75 -9.39
C THR A 51 3.94 -2.40 -9.47
N ALA A 52 4.18 -1.77 -8.33
CA ALA A 52 4.78 -0.42 -8.22
C ALA A 52 4.02 0.72 -8.92
N ILE A 53 2.86 0.47 -9.55
CA ILE A 53 2.05 1.48 -10.25
C ILE A 53 0.85 1.86 -9.40
N TRP A 54 0.75 3.15 -9.08
CA TRP A 54 -0.32 3.73 -8.27
C TRP A 54 -1.08 4.78 -9.08
N GLU A 55 -2.40 4.80 -8.93
CA GLU A 55 -3.27 5.74 -9.62
C GLU A 55 -4.26 6.40 -8.66
N CYS A 56 -4.42 7.70 -8.81
CA CYS A 56 -5.47 8.44 -8.14
C CYS A 56 -6.78 8.34 -8.93
N LYS A 57 -7.81 7.71 -8.36
CA LYS A 57 -9.11 7.59 -9.03
C LYS A 57 -9.82 8.92 -9.28
N SER A 58 -9.52 9.98 -8.51
CA SER A 58 -10.22 11.26 -8.65
C SER A 58 -9.64 12.19 -9.71
N CYS A 59 -8.33 12.08 -10.01
CA CYS A 59 -7.67 12.97 -10.97
C CYS A 59 -6.90 12.23 -12.07
N GLY A 60 -6.94 10.90 -12.10
CA GLY A 60 -6.25 10.07 -13.10
C GLY A 60 -4.72 10.07 -13.00
N TYR A 61 -4.13 10.71 -11.98
CA TYR A 61 -2.68 10.78 -11.85
C TYR A 61 -2.09 9.40 -11.54
N LYS A 62 -1.27 8.89 -12.48
CA LYS A 62 -0.51 7.65 -12.36
C LYS A 62 0.94 7.96 -12.01
N PHE A 63 1.51 7.23 -11.06
CA PHE A 63 2.90 7.40 -10.65
C PHE A 63 3.53 6.08 -10.20
N ALA A 64 4.86 6.04 -10.28
CA ALA A 64 5.67 4.94 -9.76
C ALA A 64 5.91 5.11 -8.25
N GLY A 65 5.79 4.01 -7.50
CA GLY A 65 5.97 3.94 -6.06
C GLY A 65 6.51 2.58 -5.62
N GLY A 66 6.41 2.28 -4.33
CA GLY A 66 6.75 0.94 -3.84
C GLY A 66 5.71 -0.12 -4.22
N THR A 67 6.07 -1.39 -4.08
CA THR A 67 5.22 -2.54 -4.44
C THR A 67 3.96 -2.64 -3.58
N TYR A 68 4.09 -2.42 -2.26
CA TYR A 68 3.00 -2.55 -1.30
C TYR A 68 2.58 -1.21 -0.68
N ILE A 69 3.44 -0.19 -0.75
CA ILE A 69 3.20 1.16 -0.21
C ILE A 69 3.61 2.16 -1.31
N PRO A 70 2.86 3.26 -1.53
CA PRO A 70 3.20 4.24 -2.58
C PRO A 70 4.55 4.92 -2.37
N GLU A 71 4.93 5.16 -1.11
CA GLU A 71 6.20 5.79 -0.74
C GLU A 71 7.00 4.86 0.17
N THR A 72 8.22 4.55 -0.24
CA THR A 72 9.16 3.75 0.55
C THR A 72 10.02 4.66 1.44
N SER A 73 10.55 4.11 2.54
CA SER A 73 11.51 4.81 3.40
C SER A 73 12.75 5.24 2.62
N ALA A 74 13.28 4.35 1.77
CA ALA A 74 14.43 4.65 0.90
C ALA A 74 14.18 5.87 0.00
N ARG A 75 12.99 5.97 -0.62
CA ARG A 75 12.63 7.14 -1.44
C ARG A 75 12.67 8.43 -0.62
N LYS A 76 12.15 8.41 0.61
CA LYS A 76 12.16 9.60 1.48
C LYS A 76 13.57 10.05 1.84
N ILE A 77 14.47 9.10 2.10
CA ILE A 77 15.88 9.40 2.39
C ILE A 77 16.54 10.07 1.18
N VAL A 78 16.30 9.54 -0.03
CA VAL A 78 16.83 10.12 -1.27
C VAL A 78 16.25 11.51 -1.53
N GLU A 79 14.93 11.69 -1.40
CA GLU A 79 14.28 13.01 -1.55
C GLU A 79 14.88 14.04 -0.56
N GLN A 80 15.12 13.65 0.69
CA GLN A 80 15.77 14.51 1.69
C GLN A 80 17.24 14.82 1.35
N ALA A 81 17.99 13.84 0.83
CA ALA A 81 19.38 14.04 0.45
C ALA A 81 19.53 14.99 -0.75
N ILE A 82 18.61 14.93 -1.71
CA ILE A 82 18.57 15.84 -2.87
C ILE A 82 18.23 17.26 -2.41
N SER A 83 17.16 17.41 -1.62
CA SER A 83 16.70 18.73 -1.12
C SER A 83 17.71 19.48 -0.25
N ARG A 84 18.73 18.81 0.30
CA ARG A 84 19.81 19.45 1.08
C ARG A 84 21.00 19.90 0.25
N ARG A 85 21.11 19.41 -0.99
CA ARG A 85 22.22 19.71 -1.91
C ARG A 85 21.91 20.87 -2.85
N GLU A 86 20.62 21.15 -3.05
CA GLU A 86 20.09 22.39 -3.64
C GLU A 86 20.02 23.49 -2.59
#